data_AF-A0A183U7U5-F1
#
_entry.id   AF-A0A183U7U5-F1
#
_cell.length_a   1.000
_cell.length_b   1.000
_cell.length_c   1.000
_cell.angle_alpha   90.00
_cell.angle_beta   90.00
_cell.angle_gamma   90.00
#
_symmetry.space_group_name_H-M   'P 1'
#
loop_
_entity.id
_entity.type
_entity.pdbx_description
1 polymer ?
#
loop_
_entity_poly.entity_id
_entity_poly.type
_entity_poly.pdbx_seq_one_letter_code
_entity_poly.pdbx_strand_id
1 'polypeptide(L)'
;MKNFLKVDGSVAWQNGCALPGAVGRVQTARVVGTAELTFEGAGKPKRELQIDLGDHPFEYEPGDAIYFVVANPREEVNLILERMNLLAIADQKCKVMVNPRTEKRNASLQPYIPPESSLRYLFTYCIDIRRTPGRVSSLSIYYTEDCKEF
;
A
#
# COMPACT_ATOMS: atom_id res chain seq x y z
N MET A 1 17.15 -30.32 -8.74
CA MET A 1 16.11 -29.51 -8.08
C MET A 1 16.79 -28.29 -7.49
N LYS A 2 16.53 -27.08 -8.01
CA LYS A 2 17.06 -25.85 -7.39
C LYS A 2 16.24 -25.61 -6.12
N ASN A 3 16.88 -25.72 -4.96
CA ASN A 3 16.31 -25.27 -3.69
C ASN A 3 16.15 -23.75 -3.78
N PHE A 4 14.93 -23.28 -4.07
CA PHE A 4 14.58 -21.89 -3.84
C PHE A 4 14.57 -21.69 -2.33
N LEU A 5 15.67 -21.18 -1.78
CA LEU A 5 15.65 -20.56 -0.46
C LEU A 5 14.50 -19.55 -0.48
N LYS A 6 13.59 -19.64 0.48
CA LYS A 6 12.44 -18.76 0.59
C LYS A 6 12.99 -17.36 0.88
N VAL A 7 13.21 -16.59 -0.18
CA VAL A 7 13.72 -15.23 -0.09
C VAL A 7 12.67 -14.39 0.62
N ASP A 8 13.08 -13.66 1.66
CA ASP A 8 12.17 -12.90 2.51
C ASP A 8 11.62 -11.67 1.76
N GLY A 9 10.47 -11.87 1.12
CA GLY A 9 9.68 -10.82 0.48
C GLY A 9 8.76 -10.09 1.46
N SER A 10 8.98 -10.23 2.77
CA SER A 10 8.13 -9.62 3.79
C SER A 10 8.30 -8.12 3.83
N VAL A 11 7.17 -7.45 4.02
CA VAL A 11 7.08 -6.01 4.05
C VAL A 11 6.74 -5.62 5.48
N ALA A 12 7.74 -5.15 6.23
CA ALA A 12 7.65 -4.96 7.69
C ALA A 12 6.45 -4.09 8.09
N TRP A 13 6.25 -2.98 7.39
CA TRP A 13 5.11 -2.09 7.60
C TRP A 13 3.73 -2.67 7.19
N GLN A 14 3.67 -3.79 6.46
CA GLN A 14 2.45 -4.52 6.10
C GLN A 14 2.36 -5.88 6.82
N ASN A 15 2.59 -5.86 8.14
CA ASN A 15 2.47 -7.03 9.01
C ASN A 15 3.37 -8.21 8.60
N GLY A 16 4.53 -7.92 8.00
CA GLY A 16 5.46 -8.94 7.51
C GLY A 16 4.86 -9.81 6.39
N CYS A 17 3.81 -9.34 5.72
CA CYS A 17 3.20 -10.07 4.62
C CYS A 17 4.08 -10.01 3.36
N ALA A 18 4.11 -11.09 2.60
CA ALA A 18 4.76 -11.12 1.30
C ALA A 18 3.91 -10.37 0.26
N LEU A 19 4.56 -9.61 -0.62
CA LEU A 19 3.85 -8.92 -1.70
C LEU A 19 3.36 -9.92 -2.75
N PRO A 20 2.09 -9.80 -3.20
CA PRO A 20 1.58 -10.61 -4.29
C PRO A 20 2.46 -10.46 -5.55
N GLY A 21 2.94 -11.59 -6.08
CA GLY A 21 3.76 -11.60 -7.31
C GLY A 21 5.24 -11.24 -7.10
N ALA A 22 5.68 -10.91 -5.88
CA ALA A 22 7.10 -10.72 -5.61
C ALA A 22 7.81 -12.08 -5.49
N VAL A 23 8.88 -12.25 -6.26
CA VAL A 23 9.76 -13.44 -6.23
C VAL A 23 11.05 -13.17 -5.46
N GLY A 24 11.49 -11.91 -5.41
CA GLY A 24 12.72 -11.47 -4.76
C GLY A 24 12.53 -10.96 -3.33
N ARG A 25 13.65 -10.59 -2.69
CA ARG A 25 13.64 -9.97 -1.36
C ARG A 25 13.17 -8.53 -1.43
N VAL A 26 12.58 -8.08 -0.33
CA VAL A 26 12.40 -6.65 -0.10
C VAL A 26 13.72 -6.07 0.42
N GLN A 27 14.19 -5.00 -0.20
CA GLN A 27 15.42 -4.33 0.19
C GLN A 27 15.17 -2.82 0.21
N THR A 28 15.70 -2.15 1.23
CA THR A 28 15.76 -0.68 1.23
C THR A 28 16.87 -0.26 0.26
N ALA A 29 16.55 0.67 -0.63
CA ALA A 29 17.49 1.23 -1.59
C ALA A 29 17.43 2.75 -1.54
N ARG A 30 18.51 3.41 -1.98
CA ARG A 30 18.62 4.87 -1.96
C ARG A 30 18.49 5.43 -3.36
N VAL A 31 17.61 6.40 -3.55
CA VAL A 31 17.59 7.20 -4.78
C VAL A 31 18.78 8.16 -4.74
N VAL A 32 19.68 8.06 -5.71
CA VAL A 32 20.92 8.83 -5.77
C VAL A 32 20.92 9.90 -6.85
N GLY A 33 19.98 9.83 -7.78
CA GLY A 33 19.86 10.77 -8.87
C GLY A 33 18.49 10.70 -9.52
N THR A 34 18.09 11.83 -10.08
CA THR A 34 16.91 11.92 -10.93
C THR A 34 17.22 12.82 -12.11
N ALA A 35 16.80 12.45 -13.31
CA ALA A 35 16.94 13.28 -14.50
C ALA A 35 15.61 13.40 -15.23
N GLU A 36 15.32 14.58 -15.77
CA GLU A 36 14.18 14.76 -16.68
C GLU A 36 14.59 14.32 -18.08
N LEU A 37 13.82 13.38 -18.64
CA LEU A 37 14.07 12.82 -19.98
C LEU A 37 13.20 13.47 -21.05
N THR A 38 12.34 14.39 -20.66
CA THR A 38 11.41 15.13 -21.52
C THR A 38 11.63 16.62 -21.35
N PHE A 39 11.37 17.38 -22.42
CA PHE A 39 11.38 18.84 -22.36
C PHE A 39 10.29 19.38 -21.42
N GLU A 40 10.50 20.60 -20.95
CA GLU A 40 9.56 21.31 -20.08
C GLU A 40 8.21 21.52 -20.78
N GLY A 41 7.11 21.18 -20.09
CA GLY A 41 5.76 21.29 -20.66
C GLY A 41 5.32 20.10 -21.52
N ALA A 42 6.11 19.04 -21.61
CA ALA A 42 5.64 17.79 -22.20
C ALA A 42 4.41 17.26 -21.44
N GLY A 43 3.33 16.89 -22.17
CA GLY A 43 2.08 16.43 -21.56
C GLY A 43 2.19 15.12 -20.76
N LYS A 44 3.29 14.37 -20.92
CA LYS A 44 3.62 13.18 -20.13
C LYS A 44 5.11 13.25 -19.74
N PRO A 45 5.45 13.86 -18.61
CA PRO A 45 6.84 13.97 -18.19
C PRO A 45 7.43 12.59 -17.91
N LYS A 46 8.66 12.36 -18.34
CA LYS A 46 9.42 11.13 -18.02
C LYS A 46 10.63 11.48 -17.19
N ARG A 47 10.88 10.67 -16.17
CA ARG A 47 12.03 10.82 -15.28
C ARG A 47 12.83 9.53 -15.23
N GLU A 48 14.14 9.67 -15.22
CA GLU A 48 15.06 8.61 -14.82
C GLU A 48 15.21 8.63 -13.29
N LEU A 49 15.24 7.46 -12.69
CA LEU A 49 15.62 7.27 -11.28
C LEU A 49 16.90 6.45 -11.24
N GLN A 50 17.92 6.98 -10.59
CA GLN A 50 19.16 6.25 -10.30
C GLN A 50 19.09 5.75 -8.87
N ILE A 51 19.22 4.43 -8.71
CA ILE A 51 19.01 3.75 -7.44
C ILE A 51 20.29 3.02 -7.07
N ASP A 52 20.79 3.32 -5.88
CA ASP A 52 21.88 2.61 -5.24
C ASP A 52 21.32 1.48 -4.37
N LEU A 53 21.66 0.25 -4.76
CA LEU A 53 21.24 -0.99 -4.10
C LEU A 53 22.20 -1.40 -2.97
N GLY A 54 23.26 -0.62 -2.71
CA GLY A 54 24.27 -0.87 -1.68
C GLY A 54 25.21 -2.04 -2.00
N ASP A 55 25.95 -2.49 -0.99
CA ASP A 55 27.03 -3.48 -1.12
C ASP A 55 26.54 -4.90 -1.45
N HIS A 56 25.25 -5.16 -1.19
CA HIS A 56 24.60 -6.42 -1.44
C HIS A 56 23.33 -6.16 -2.24
N PRO A 57 23.40 -5.93 -3.56
CA PRO A 57 22.22 -5.84 -4.40
C PRO A 57 21.54 -7.20 -4.53
N PHE A 58 20.24 -7.21 -4.82
CA PHE A 58 19.58 -8.44 -5.26
C PHE A 58 20.03 -8.75 -6.70
N GLU A 59 19.99 -10.03 -7.08
CA GLU A 59 20.30 -10.44 -8.45
C GLU A 59 19.20 -9.96 -9.39
N TYR A 60 19.58 -9.29 -10.48
CA TYR A 60 18.66 -8.86 -11.54
C TYR A 60 19.38 -8.87 -12.88
N GLU A 61 18.62 -9.06 -13.95
CA GLU A 61 19.08 -8.97 -15.34
C GLU A 61 18.34 -7.84 -16.09
N PRO A 62 18.93 -7.29 -17.17
CA PRO A 62 18.23 -6.34 -18.02
C PRO A 62 16.94 -6.94 -18.58
N GLY A 63 15.82 -6.25 -18.33
CA GLY A 63 14.48 -6.72 -18.69
C GLY A 63 13.64 -7.16 -17.49
N ASP A 64 14.26 -7.36 -16.32
CA ASP A 64 13.54 -7.65 -15.08
C ASP A 64 12.69 -6.47 -14.62
N ALA A 65 11.58 -6.80 -13.93
CA ALA A 65 10.70 -5.83 -13.30
C ALA A 65 11.03 -5.67 -11.81
N ILE A 66 11.19 -4.42 -11.38
CA ILE A 66 11.38 -4.06 -9.97
C ILE A 66 10.12 -3.35 -9.49
N TYR A 67 9.60 -3.78 -8.34
CA TYR A 67 8.45 -3.16 -7.69
C TYR A 67 8.91 -2.21 -6.58
N PHE A 68 8.29 -1.05 -6.51
CA PHE A 68 8.45 -0.10 -5.40
C PHE A 68 7.29 -0.25 -4.43
N VAL A 69 7.61 -0.42 -3.15
CA VAL A 69 6.61 -0.37 -2.09
C VAL A 69 6.50 1.09 -1.63
N VAL A 70 5.36 1.71 -1.88
CA VAL A 70 5.15 3.14 -1.66
C VAL A 70 4.06 3.39 -0.62
N ALA A 71 4.26 4.42 0.19
CA ALA A 71 3.29 4.92 1.13
C ALA A 71 2.28 5.81 0.40
N ASN A 72 1.05 5.85 0.90
CA ASN A 72 0.13 6.89 0.49
C ASN A 72 0.60 8.26 1.02
N PRO A 73 0.49 9.35 0.23
CA PRO A 73 0.84 10.69 0.69
C PRO A 73 0.06 11.09 1.93
N ARG A 74 0.72 11.78 2.87
CA ARG A 74 0.13 12.17 4.15
C ARG A 74 -1.08 13.07 3.96
N GLU A 75 -1.03 13.92 2.94
CA GLU A 75 -2.07 14.90 2.59
C GLU A 75 -3.35 14.18 2.14
N GLU A 76 -3.23 13.14 1.31
CA GLU A 76 -4.37 12.30 0.89
C GLU A 76 -4.95 11.51 2.05
N VAL A 77 -4.09 10.93 2.89
CA VAL A 77 -4.52 10.20 4.10
C VAL A 77 -5.27 11.12 5.06
N ASN A 78 -4.75 12.33 5.31
CA ASN A 78 -5.41 13.33 6.16
C ASN A 78 -6.77 13.74 5.61
N LEU A 79 -6.86 14.01 4.31
CA LEU A 79 -8.09 14.41 3.65
C LEU A 79 -9.20 13.35 3.83
N ILE A 80 -8.87 12.06 3.67
CA ILE A 80 -9.83 10.98 3.85
C ILE A 80 -10.27 10.88 5.32
N LEU A 81 -9.31 10.90 6.24
CA LEU A 81 -9.60 10.81 7.68
C LEU A 81 -10.41 12.01 8.18
N GLU A 82 -10.17 13.20 7.63
CA GLU A 82 -10.96 14.40 7.92
C GLU A 82 -12.40 14.25 7.42
N ARG A 83 -12.60 13.79 6.18
CA ARG A 83 -13.95 13.54 5.62
C ARG A 83 -14.74 12.49 6.39
N MET A 84 -14.06 11.56 7.07
CA MET A 84 -14.68 10.57 7.94
C MET A 84 -14.86 11.07 9.39
N ASN A 85 -14.46 12.30 9.71
CA ASN A 85 -14.43 12.88 11.06
C ASN A 85 -13.57 12.06 12.05
N LEU A 86 -12.50 11.41 11.55
CA LEU A 86 -11.59 10.56 12.32
C LEU A 86 -10.19 11.16 12.48
N LEU A 87 -9.90 12.30 11.84
CA LEU A 87 -8.55 12.89 11.83
C LEU A 87 -8.01 13.14 13.25
N ALA A 88 -8.85 13.63 14.17
CA ALA A 88 -8.46 13.93 15.55
C ALA A 88 -8.04 12.69 16.35
N ILE A 89 -8.51 11.50 15.98
CA ILE A 89 -8.20 10.22 16.64
C ILE A 89 -7.32 9.31 15.77
N ALA A 90 -6.83 9.80 14.63
CA ALA A 90 -6.17 8.99 13.62
C ALA A 90 -4.91 8.27 14.13
N ASP A 91 -4.22 8.86 15.10
CA ASP A 91 -3.00 8.35 15.69
C ASP A 91 -3.25 7.46 16.94
N GLN A 92 -4.51 7.34 17.39
CA GLN A 92 -4.85 6.46 18.50
C GLN A 92 -4.71 4.99 18.08
N LYS A 93 -4.21 4.16 19.01
CA LYS A 93 -4.13 2.71 18.79
C LYS A 93 -5.53 2.10 18.79
N CYS A 94 -5.83 1.32 17.77
CA CYS A 94 -7.05 0.54 17.62
C CYS A 94 -6.70 -0.94 17.39
N LYS A 95 -7.64 -1.82 17.77
CA LYS A 95 -7.57 -3.25 17.46
C LYS A 95 -8.45 -3.56 16.26
N VAL A 96 -7.90 -4.25 15.27
CA VAL A 96 -8.63 -4.70 14.08
C VAL A 96 -8.89 -6.19 14.21
N MET A 97 -10.17 -6.57 14.17
CA MET A 97 -10.60 -7.94 14.42
C MET A 97 -11.78 -8.30 13.51
N VAL A 98 -12.00 -9.60 13.30
CA VAL A 98 -13.23 -10.08 12.66
C VAL A 98 -14.39 -9.88 13.63
N ASN A 99 -15.47 -9.26 13.16
CA ASN A 99 -16.68 -9.10 13.97
C ASN A 99 -17.23 -10.50 14.34
N PRO A 100 -17.36 -10.85 15.63
CA PRO A 100 -17.84 -12.17 16.05
C PRO A 100 -19.29 -12.46 15.62
N ARG A 101 -20.06 -11.42 15.26
CA ARG A 101 -21.43 -11.53 14.74
C ARG A 101 -21.50 -11.62 13.22
N THR A 102 -20.37 -11.76 12.52
CA THR A 102 -20.35 -11.82 11.06
C THR A 102 -21.00 -13.10 10.54
N GLU A 103 -21.87 -12.97 9.54
CA GLU A 103 -22.44 -14.10 8.80
C GLU A 103 -21.55 -14.53 7.62
N LYS A 104 -20.49 -13.76 7.33
CA LYS A 104 -19.56 -14.06 6.24
C LYS A 104 -18.80 -15.35 6.55
N ARG A 105 -19.05 -16.39 5.76
CA ARG A 105 -18.31 -17.66 5.83
C ARG A 105 -16.81 -17.41 5.67
N ASN A 106 -16.01 -18.08 6.52
CA ASN A 106 -14.54 -17.98 6.53
C ASN A 106 -14.02 -16.54 6.64
N ALA A 107 -14.69 -15.69 7.42
CA ALA A 107 -14.20 -14.34 7.69
C ALA A 107 -12.86 -14.41 8.44
N SER A 108 -11.83 -13.82 7.84
CA SER A 108 -10.49 -13.70 8.42
C SER A 108 -9.97 -12.28 8.25
N LEU A 109 -9.12 -11.86 9.18
CA LEU A 109 -8.35 -10.63 9.03
C LEU A 109 -7.37 -10.81 7.87
N GLN A 110 -7.27 -9.79 7.01
CA GLN A 110 -6.34 -9.85 5.88
C GLN A 110 -4.89 -9.87 6.37
N PRO A 111 -4.01 -10.73 5.80
CA PRO A 111 -2.66 -10.93 6.36
C PRO A 111 -1.79 -9.68 6.42
N TYR A 112 -1.99 -8.73 5.50
CA TYR A 112 -1.24 -7.47 5.44
C TYR A 112 -1.76 -6.40 6.42
N ILE A 113 -2.86 -6.66 7.13
CA ILE A 113 -3.43 -5.75 8.13
C ILE A 113 -2.90 -6.13 9.52
N PRO A 114 -2.16 -5.24 10.21
CA PRO A 114 -1.73 -5.50 11.58
C PRO A 114 -2.93 -5.53 12.55
N PRO A 115 -3.01 -6.51 13.47
CA PRO A 115 -4.10 -6.60 14.45
C PRO A 115 -4.18 -5.42 15.42
N GLU A 116 -3.05 -4.78 15.71
CA GLU A 116 -2.97 -3.57 16.52
C GLU A 116 -2.19 -2.50 15.75
N SER A 117 -2.82 -1.36 15.43
CA SER A 117 -2.16 -0.21 14.80
C SER A 117 -2.99 1.05 15.00
N SER A 118 -2.74 2.14 14.26
CA SER A 118 -3.59 3.32 14.23
C SER A 118 -4.29 3.46 12.88
N LEU A 119 -5.39 4.22 12.81
CA LEU A 119 -6.06 4.50 11.55
C LEU A 119 -5.09 5.15 10.54
N ARG A 120 -4.28 6.10 10.99
CA ARG A 120 -3.25 6.73 10.15
C ARG A 120 -2.31 5.68 9.55
N TYR A 121 -1.83 4.75 10.36
CA TYR A 121 -0.91 3.71 9.90
C TYR A 121 -1.54 2.84 8.81
N LEU A 122 -2.77 2.37 9.04
CA LEU A 122 -3.49 1.53 8.07
C LEU A 122 -3.68 2.23 6.72
N PHE A 123 -4.15 3.48 6.74
CA PHE A 123 -4.37 4.27 5.54
C PHE A 123 -3.07 4.69 4.84
N THR A 124 -1.96 4.79 5.57
CA THR A 124 -0.67 5.17 4.98
C THR A 124 0.01 3.99 4.29
N TYR A 125 -0.08 2.78 4.86
CA TYR A 125 0.80 1.66 4.47
C TYR A 125 0.07 0.39 4.06
N CYS A 126 -1.16 0.15 4.51
CA CYS A 126 -1.80 -1.16 4.37
C CYS A 126 -3.00 -1.16 3.42
N ILE A 127 -3.58 0.00 3.12
CA ILE A 127 -4.81 0.14 2.32
C ILE A 127 -4.49 0.92 1.05
N ASP A 128 -4.94 0.39 -0.09
CA ASP A 128 -4.94 1.13 -1.36
C ASP A 128 -6.14 2.09 -1.40
N ILE A 129 -5.88 3.37 -1.12
CA ILE A 129 -6.89 4.44 -1.09
C ILE A 129 -7.27 4.96 -2.49
N ARG A 130 -6.50 4.58 -3.53
CA ARG A 130 -6.70 5.07 -4.91
C ARG A 130 -7.44 4.05 -5.76
N ARG A 131 -7.59 2.81 -5.27
CA ARG A 131 -8.38 1.79 -5.94
C ARG A 131 -9.84 2.22 -6.03
N THR A 132 -10.38 2.22 -7.26
CA THR A 132 -11.81 2.40 -7.48
C THR A 132 -12.59 1.37 -6.66
N PRO A 133 -13.62 1.78 -5.89
CA PRO A 133 -14.47 0.85 -5.16
C PRO A 133 -15.01 -0.23 -6.08
N GLY A 134 -14.88 -1.50 -5.67
CA GLY A 134 -15.51 -2.59 -6.38
C GLY A 134 -17.03 -2.52 -6.22
N ARG A 135 -17.77 -3.22 -7.10
CA ARG A 135 -19.26 -3.24 -7.09
C ARG A 135 -19.86 -3.52 -5.70
N VAL A 136 -19.21 -4.38 -4.90
CA VAL A 136 -19.66 -4.73 -3.55
C VAL A 136 -19.35 -3.62 -2.53
N SER A 137 -18.24 -2.90 -2.69
CA SER A 137 -17.90 -1.74 -1.84
C SER A 137 -18.84 -0.56 -2.10
N SER A 138 -19.25 -0.35 -3.35
CA SER A 138 -20.30 0.61 -3.71
C SER A 138 -21.65 0.30 -3.06
N LEU A 139 -21.89 -0.97 -2.70
CA LEU A 139 -23.11 -1.39 -2.01
C LEU A 139 -23.05 -1.15 -0.48
N SER A 140 -21.85 -0.92 0.09
CA SER A 140 -21.69 -0.65 1.53
C SER A 140 -21.52 0.82 1.87
N ILE A 141 -21.23 1.67 0.88
CA ILE A 141 -21.15 3.13 1.04
C ILE A 141 -22.53 3.80 1.19
N TYR A 142 -23.64 3.04 1.21
CA TYR A 142 -25.01 3.57 1.37
C TYR A 142 -25.33 4.19 2.75
N TYR A 143 -24.33 4.61 3.52
CA TYR A 143 -24.51 5.56 4.62
C TYR A 143 -24.58 6.99 4.09
N THR A 144 -25.19 7.19 2.91
CA THR A 144 -25.47 8.51 2.34
C THR A 144 -26.90 8.88 2.73
N GLU A 145 -27.05 9.92 3.54
CA GLU A 145 -28.38 10.41 3.94
C GLU A 145 -29.10 11.17 2.80
N ASP A 146 -28.39 11.53 1.73
CA ASP A 146 -28.93 12.27 0.59
C ASP A 146 -29.09 11.40 -0.67
N CYS A 147 -30.34 11.18 -1.09
CA CYS A 147 -30.71 10.39 -2.27
C CYS A 147 -30.48 11.10 -3.63
N LYS A 148 -29.72 12.20 -3.70
CA LYS A 148 -29.62 13.05 -4.91
C LYS A 148 -28.29 12.97 -5.66
N GLU A 149 -27.30 12.24 -5.17
CA GLU A 149 -25.99 12.12 -5.83
C GLU A 149 -25.80 10.71 -6.40
N PHE A 150 -26.50 10.41 -7.51
CA PHE A 150 -26.14 9.36 -8.45
C PHE A 150 -26.46 9.79 -9.88
#